data_AF-A0AAW0RF51-F1
#
_entry.id   AF-A0AAW0RF51-F1
#
_cell.length_a   1.000
_cell.length_b   1.000
_cell.length_c   1.000
_cell.angle_alpha   90.00
_cell.angle_beta   90.00
_cell.angle_gamma   90.00
#
_symmetry.space_group_name_H-M   'P 1'
#
loop_
_entity.id
_entity.type
_entity.pdbx_description
1 polymer ?
#
loop_
_entity_poly.entity_id
_entity_poly.type
_entity_poly.pdbx_seq_one_letter_code
_entity_poly.pdbx_strand_id
1 'polypeptide(L)'
;MTNISRTAGGRVEKRRRARPWSRWKLSSVGRVFGAFMSQNDSNREFERVRQHAVHRENFFRLDFEHDGPQPALDDVTDLKGRQSWAEETAARSPDIDAPALCIRAQHFYFELDDEPVYANHKYRCSGRILCDFDPGSPEQMLLLDGLGRREASFRLDDQSLPGEFLGRDARGHDSVVVKNVTFSVDTKQTKFSIEVCEGENRPYGISGSPFTVDWLVQAQGLDDYFGGGY
;
A
#
# COMPACT_ATOMS: atom_id res chain seq x y z
N MET A 1 -23.06 86.49 -1.83
CA MET A 1 -22.92 86.46 -3.30
C MET A 1 -21.47 86.77 -3.66
N THR A 2 -20.97 86.22 -4.77
CA THR A 2 -19.58 86.32 -5.34
C THR A 2 -18.51 85.53 -4.57
N ASN A 3 -18.05 84.30 -4.92
CA ASN A 3 -17.66 83.58 -6.15
C ASN A 3 -16.12 83.59 -6.38
N ILE A 4 -15.62 82.53 -7.06
CA ILE A 4 -14.28 82.34 -7.69
C ILE A 4 -13.25 81.63 -6.77
N SER A 5 -12.48 80.57 -7.13
CA SER A 5 -12.42 79.59 -8.23
C SER A 5 -11.25 78.61 -7.95
N ARG A 6 -11.29 77.38 -8.54
CA ARG A 6 -10.20 76.54 -9.14
C ARG A 6 -8.73 76.77 -8.66
N THR A 7 -7.88 75.77 -8.40
CA THR A 7 -7.51 74.63 -9.27
C THR A 7 -6.50 73.67 -8.59
N ALA A 8 -6.50 72.42 -9.07
CA ALA A 8 -5.34 71.56 -9.39
C ALA A 8 -4.47 70.90 -8.30
N GLY A 9 -4.40 69.56 -8.41
CA GLY A 9 -3.11 68.89 -8.62
C GLY A 9 -2.52 68.13 -7.42
N GLY A 10 -2.41 66.80 -7.55
CA GLY A 10 -1.46 66.02 -6.76
C GLY A 10 -1.90 64.61 -6.39
N ARG A 11 -1.95 63.67 -7.34
CA ARG A 11 -2.02 62.23 -7.05
C ARG A 11 -0.64 61.78 -6.54
N VAL A 12 -0.49 61.62 -5.22
CA VAL A 12 0.71 61.01 -4.64
C VAL A 12 0.63 59.50 -4.87
N GLU A 13 1.38 59.02 -5.85
CA GLU A 13 1.55 57.60 -6.12
C GLU A 13 2.49 57.00 -5.06
N LYS A 14 1.91 56.41 -4.01
CA LYS A 14 2.67 55.60 -3.05
C LYS A 14 3.19 54.35 -3.77
N ARG A 15 4.45 54.40 -4.23
CA ARG A 15 5.24 53.23 -4.62
C ARG A 15 5.16 52.18 -3.51
N ARG A 16 4.38 51.12 -3.72
CA ARG A 16 4.42 49.91 -2.90
C ARG A 16 5.83 49.32 -3.04
N ARG A 17 6.66 49.44 -1.99
CA ARG A 17 7.91 48.69 -1.89
C ARG A 17 7.56 47.21 -1.94
N ALA A 18 7.88 46.55 -3.05
CA ALA A 18 7.82 45.10 -3.16
C ALA A 18 8.67 44.50 -2.03
N ARG A 19 8.08 43.57 -1.27
CA ARG A 19 8.73 42.90 -0.15
C ARG A 19 10.00 42.20 -0.66
N PRO A 20 11.17 42.32 0.00
CA PRO A 20 12.44 41.76 -0.48
C PRO A 20 12.39 40.27 -0.83
N TRP A 21 11.50 39.56 -0.15
CA TRP A 21 11.22 38.13 -0.27
C TRP A 21 10.63 37.70 -1.63
N SER A 22 10.21 38.62 -2.50
CA SER A 22 9.76 38.26 -3.86
C SER A 22 10.86 38.36 -4.92
N ARG A 23 11.90 39.20 -4.71
CA ARG A 23 12.97 39.40 -5.70
C ARG A 23 14.00 38.28 -5.71
N TRP A 24 14.28 37.63 -4.56
CA TRP A 24 15.25 36.53 -4.52
C TRP A 24 14.77 35.29 -5.29
N LYS A 25 13.47 34.95 -5.20
CA LYS A 25 12.84 33.85 -5.98
C LYS A 25 12.90 34.06 -7.51
N LEU A 26 12.99 35.32 -7.95
CA LEU A 26 13.10 35.69 -9.37
C LEU A 26 14.55 35.84 -9.87
N SER A 27 15.54 35.76 -8.97
CA SER A 27 16.96 35.81 -9.32
C SER A 27 17.43 34.52 -10.00
N SER A 28 18.56 34.54 -10.72
CA SER A 28 19.18 33.33 -11.27
C SER A 28 19.54 32.31 -10.18
N VAL A 29 20.08 32.75 -9.04
CA VAL A 29 20.44 31.89 -7.91
C VAL A 29 19.20 31.30 -7.24
N GLY A 30 18.16 32.10 -6.99
CA GLY A 30 16.90 31.61 -6.41
C GLY A 30 16.15 30.67 -7.35
N ARG A 31 16.28 30.84 -8.67
CA ARG A 31 15.76 29.89 -9.67
C ARG A 31 16.54 28.58 -9.69
N VAL A 32 17.87 28.62 -9.56
CA VAL A 32 18.70 27.40 -9.46
C VAL A 32 18.43 26.67 -8.16
N PHE A 33 18.32 27.38 -7.03
CA PHE A 33 17.98 26.79 -5.74
C PHE A 33 16.55 26.24 -5.72
N GLY A 34 15.59 26.97 -6.29
CA GLY A 34 14.22 26.49 -6.46
C GLY A 34 14.14 25.28 -7.39
N ALA A 35 14.96 25.24 -8.46
CA ALA A 35 15.08 24.08 -9.34
C ALA A 35 15.73 22.89 -8.64
N PHE A 36 16.74 23.12 -7.79
CA PHE A 36 17.39 22.09 -6.98
C PHE A 36 16.42 21.50 -5.94
N MET A 37 15.68 22.35 -5.22
CA MET A 37 14.62 21.90 -4.30
C MET A 37 13.47 21.20 -5.04
N SER A 38 13.12 21.65 -6.25
CA SER A 38 12.15 20.97 -7.12
C SER A 38 12.69 19.66 -7.71
N GLN A 39 14.02 19.56 -7.88
CA GLN A 39 14.71 18.35 -8.34
C GLN A 39 14.85 17.32 -7.24
N ASN A 40 14.96 17.79 -5.99
CA ASN A 40 14.93 16.99 -4.78
C ASN A 40 13.53 16.93 -4.14
N ASP A 41 12.50 17.32 -4.89
CA ASP A 41 11.11 17.23 -4.45
C ASP A 41 10.72 15.76 -4.44
N SER A 42 10.81 15.17 -3.24
CA SER A 42 10.49 13.76 -3.00
C SER A 42 9.09 13.40 -3.47
N ASN A 43 8.14 14.35 -3.52
CA ASN A 43 6.82 14.14 -4.11
C ASN A 43 6.92 13.83 -5.59
N ARG A 44 7.75 14.55 -6.34
CA ARG A 44 7.83 14.32 -7.79
C ARG A 44 8.48 12.98 -8.13
N GLU A 45 9.49 12.58 -7.37
CA GLU A 45 10.15 11.29 -7.58
C GLU A 45 9.29 10.12 -7.07
N PHE A 46 8.57 10.27 -5.95
CA PHE A 46 7.58 9.29 -5.49
C PHE A 46 6.49 9.07 -6.55
N GLU A 47 5.96 10.14 -7.13
CA GLU A 47 4.92 10.06 -8.16
C GLU A 47 5.44 9.41 -9.44
N ARG A 48 6.71 9.65 -9.82
CA ARG A 48 7.35 8.97 -10.95
C ARG A 48 7.48 7.47 -10.70
N VAL A 49 7.94 7.06 -9.52
CA VAL A 49 8.04 5.64 -9.15
C VAL A 49 6.66 5.00 -9.14
N ARG A 50 5.67 5.64 -8.51
CA ARG A 50 4.29 5.16 -8.47
C ARG A 50 3.66 5.03 -9.85
N GLN A 51 3.98 5.92 -10.79
CA GLN A 51 3.47 5.85 -12.18
C GLN A 51 3.99 4.65 -12.97
N HIS A 52 5.23 4.20 -12.70
CA HIS A 52 5.85 3.08 -13.40
C HIS A 52 5.67 1.74 -12.69
N ALA A 53 5.09 1.75 -11.49
CA ALA A 53 4.79 0.54 -10.76
C ALA A 53 3.67 -0.28 -11.42
N VAL A 54 3.81 -1.61 -11.35
CA VAL A 54 2.79 -2.58 -11.78
C VAL A 54 1.56 -2.52 -10.86
N HIS A 55 1.78 -2.33 -9.55
CA HIS A 55 0.74 -2.18 -8.52
C HIS A 55 0.76 -0.78 -7.93
N ARG A 56 0.23 0.19 -8.68
CA ARG A 56 0.30 1.63 -8.35
C ARG A 56 -0.39 1.95 -7.03
N GLU A 57 -1.40 1.17 -6.69
CA GLU A 57 -2.23 1.27 -5.51
C GLU A 57 -1.50 0.86 -4.23
N ASN A 58 -0.46 0.00 -4.30
CA ASN A 58 0.27 -0.53 -3.14
C ASN A 58 1.55 0.29 -2.82
N PHE A 59 1.59 1.56 -3.23
CA PHE A 59 2.66 2.49 -2.88
C PHE A 59 2.23 3.37 -1.74
N PHE A 60 2.91 3.21 -0.60
CA PHE A 60 2.66 3.98 0.60
C PHE A 60 3.77 4.99 0.82
N ARG A 61 3.38 6.16 1.31
CA ARG A 61 4.31 7.17 1.76
C ARG A 61 3.89 7.60 3.16
N LEU A 62 4.80 7.41 4.10
CA LEU A 62 4.62 7.78 5.49
C LEU A 62 5.30 9.12 5.73
N ASP A 63 4.54 10.19 5.53
CA ASP A 63 4.95 11.55 5.84
C ASP A 63 4.26 11.98 7.13
N PHE A 64 4.93 11.84 8.27
CA PHE A 64 4.39 12.34 9.53
C PHE A 64 4.68 13.84 9.65
N GLU A 65 3.63 14.63 9.84
CA GLU A 65 3.77 16.05 10.13
C GLU A 65 4.44 16.23 11.50
N HIS A 66 5.51 17.02 11.55
CA HIS A 66 6.19 17.36 12.79
C HIS A 66 5.61 18.64 13.37
N ASP A 67 5.10 18.57 14.60
CA ASP A 67 4.63 19.74 15.32
C ASP A 67 5.82 20.57 15.82
N GLY A 68 5.97 21.77 15.25
CA GLY A 68 6.97 22.75 15.67
C GLY A 68 8.11 22.97 14.67
N PRO A 69 9.14 23.75 15.07
CA PRO A 69 10.28 24.03 14.20
C PRO A 69 11.04 22.73 13.93
N GLN A 70 11.24 22.42 12.64
CA GLN A 70 11.95 21.23 12.21
C GLN A 70 13.37 21.22 12.86
N PRO A 71 13.68 20.22 13.68
CA PRO A 71 14.95 20.16 14.40
C PRO A 71 16.11 20.06 13.40
N ALA A 72 17.26 20.61 13.79
CA ALA A 72 18.46 20.51 12.99
C ALA A 72 18.86 19.03 12.82
N LEU A 73 19.38 18.67 11.64
CA LEU A 73 19.67 17.27 11.32
C LEU A 73 20.82 16.70 12.16
N ASP A 74 21.70 17.57 12.65
CA ASP A 74 22.85 17.30 13.51
C ASP A 74 22.54 17.38 15.01
N ASP A 75 21.30 17.70 15.39
CA ASP A 75 20.88 17.73 16.79
C ASP A 75 20.62 16.31 17.32
N VAL A 76 21.65 15.75 17.97
CA VAL A 76 21.61 14.45 18.63
C VAL A 76 21.25 14.52 20.12
N THR A 77 20.97 15.73 20.65
CA THR A 77 20.75 15.91 22.08
C THR A 77 19.41 15.35 22.56
N ASP A 78 18.42 15.28 21.67
CA ASP A 78 17.08 14.75 21.94
C ASP A 78 16.67 13.59 21.01
N LEU A 79 17.57 12.63 20.78
CA LEU A 79 17.22 11.45 19.97
C LEU A 79 16.12 10.59 20.61
N LYS A 80 16.12 10.48 21.94
CA LYS A 80 15.13 9.66 22.67
C LYS A 80 13.74 10.26 22.61
N GLY A 81 13.59 11.57 22.83
CA GLY A 81 12.29 12.25 22.73
C GLY A 81 11.72 12.13 21.32
N ARG A 82 12.57 12.27 20.30
CA ARG A 82 12.19 12.10 18.89
C ARG A 82 11.76 10.68 18.54
N GLN A 83 12.45 9.67 19.08
CA GLN A 83 12.04 8.28 18.91
C GLN A 83 10.65 8.03 19.52
N SER A 84 10.45 8.44 20.78
CA SER A 84 9.16 8.26 21.45
C SER A 84 8.02 9.01 20.73
N TRP A 85 8.27 10.22 20.25
CA TRP A 85 7.30 10.96 19.43
C TRP A 85 6.96 10.22 18.14
N ALA A 86 7.96 9.69 17.43
CA ALA A 86 7.75 8.96 16.18
C ALA A 86 6.94 7.68 16.43
N GLU A 87 7.25 6.94 17.49
CA GLU A 87 6.51 5.73 17.89
C GLU A 87 5.05 6.06 18.26
N GLU A 88 4.80 7.12 19.03
CA GLU A 88 3.46 7.53 19.43
C GLU A 88 2.63 8.08 18.26
N THR A 89 3.29 8.80 17.34
CA THR A 89 2.66 9.32 16.13
C THR A 89 2.31 8.18 15.17
N ALA A 90 3.23 7.23 14.99
CA ALA A 90 2.99 6.03 14.20
C ALA A 90 1.83 5.21 14.76
N ALA A 91 1.84 4.92 16.07
CA ALA A 91 0.81 4.10 16.72
C ALA A 91 -0.60 4.69 16.63
N ARG A 92 -0.73 6.02 16.46
CA ARG A 92 -2.02 6.71 16.32
C ARG A 92 -2.40 7.01 14.87
N SER A 93 -1.51 6.78 13.92
CA SER A 93 -1.75 7.15 12.53
C SER A 93 -2.55 6.07 11.80
N PRO A 94 -3.75 6.39 11.28
CA PRO A 94 -4.52 5.46 10.44
C PRO A 94 -3.79 5.16 9.12
N ASP A 95 -2.82 5.99 8.73
CA ASP A 95 -2.03 5.80 7.51
C ASP A 95 -1.08 4.59 7.62
N ILE A 96 -0.91 4.01 8.82
CA ILE A 96 -0.14 2.78 9.03
C ILE A 96 -1.00 1.52 8.86
N ASP A 97 -2.30 1.57 9.13
CA ASP A 97 -3.14 0.37 9.10
C ASP A 97 -3.19 -0.23 7.69
N ALA A 98 -3.33 0.62 6.68
CA ALA A 98 -3.34 0.24 5.26
C ALA A 98 -2.03 -0.47 4.80
N PRO A 99 -0.82 0.11 4.97
CA PRO A 99 0.43 -0.57 4.63
C PRO A 99 0.67 -1.80 5.51
N ALA A 100 0.31 -1.76 6.79
CA ALA A 100 0.46 -2.92 7.66
C ALA A 100 -0.38 -4.11 7.16
N LEU A 101 -1.63 -3.87 6.75
CA LEU A 101 -2.47 -4.90 6.15
C LEU A 101 -1.90 -5.38 4.81
N CYS A 102 -1.41 -4.47 3.97
CA CYS A 102 -0.76 -4.82 2.70
C CYS A 102 0.43 -5.76 2.92
N ILE A 103 1.31 -5.46 3.88
CA ILE A 103 2.46 -6.29 4.24
C ILE A 103 1.99 -7.65 4.78
N ARG A 104 1.03 -7.66 5.72
CA ARG A 104 0.44 -8.89 6.24
C ARG A 104 -0.15 -9.77 5.12
N ALA A 105 -0.79 -9.17 4.12
CA ALA A 105 -1.36 -9.89 2.99
C ALA A 105 -0.29 -10.57 2.12
N GLN A 106 0.90 -9.98 1.98
CA GLN A 106 1.99 -10.56 1.18
C GLN A 106 2.59 -11.84 1.77
N HIS A 107 2.34 -12.13 3.05
CA HIS A 107 2.75 -13.38 3.69
C HIS A 107 1.84 -14.57 3.32
N PHE A 108 0.73 -14.31 2.63
CA PHE A 108 -0.13 -15.38 2.11
C PHE A 108 0.12 -15.60 0.63
N TYR A 109 0.02 -16.84 0.20
CA TYR A 109 0.05 -17.24 -1.20
C TYR A 109 -0.95 -18.37 -1.45
N PHE A 110 -1.25 -18.63 -2.72
CA PHE A 110 -2.24 -19.62 -3.11
C PHE A 110 -1.64 -20.70 -4.02
N GLU A 111 -1.97 -21.94 -3.73
CA GLU A 111 -1.60 -23.10 -4.54
C GLU A 111 -2.85 -23.89 -4.93
N LEU A 112 -2.83 -24.51 -6.11
CA LEU A 112 -3.86 -25.46 -6.53
C LEU A 112 -3.54 -26.83 -5.92
N ASP A 113 -4.57 -27.60 -5.61
CA ASP A 113 -4.39 -28.96 -5.11
C ASP A 113 -4.08 -29.95 -6.24
N ASP A 114 -4.62 -29.70 -7.44
CA ASP A 114 -4.51 -30.56 -8.62
C ASP A 114 -4.88 -29.76 -9.90
N GLU A 115 -4.74 -30.37 -11.08
CA GLU A 115 -5.17 -29.79 -12.34
C GLU A 115 -6.69 -29.48 -12.32
N PRO A 116 -7.10 -28.25 -12.68
CA PRO A 116 -8.51 -27.85 -12.71
C PRO A 116 -9.36 -28.75 -13.63
N VAL A 117 -10.49 -29.22 -13.09
CA VAL A 117 -11.40 -30.12 -13.81
C VAL A 117 -12.45 -29.31 -14.57
N TYR A 118 -12.54 -29.51 -15.87
CA TYR A 118 -13.61 -28.89 -16.68
C TYR A 118 -14.94 -29.64 -16.51
N ALA A 119 -15.94 -28.98 -15.92
CA ALA A 119 -17.26 -29.53 -15.70
C ALA A 119 -18.32 -28.42 -15.74
N ASN A 120 -19.51 -28.73 -16.27
CA ASN A 120 -20.64 -27.77 -16.35
C ASN A 120 -20.25 -26.43 -17.01
N HIS A 121 -19.48 -26.50 -18.09
CA HIS A 121 -18.99 -25.33 -18.85
C HIS A 121 -18.03 -24.40 -18.09
N LYS A 122 -17.49 -24.82 -16.96
CA LYS A 122 -16.50 -24.06 -16.18
C LYS A 122 -15.36 -24.96 -15.71
N TYR A 123 -14.22 -24.35 -15.39
CA TYR A 123 -13.13 -25.03 -14.70
C TYR A 123 -13.37 -24.96 -13.21
N ARG A 124 -13.56 -26.12 -12.57
CA ARG A 124 -13.61 -26.23 -11.11
C ARG A 124 -12.19 -26.35 -10.57
N CYS A 125 -11.86 -25.48 -9.64
CA CYS A 125 -10.56 -25.38 -9.00
C CYS A 125 -10.72 -25.67 -7.51
N SER A 126 -9.77 -26.42 -6.95
CA SER A 126 -9.55 -26.57 -5.51
C SER A 126 -8.12 -26.21 -5.19
N GLY A 127 -7.91 -25.57 -4.06
CA GLY A 127 -6.57 -25.16 -3.64
C GLY A 127 -6.56 -24.69 -2.19
N ARG A 128 -5.40 -24.21 -1.78
CA ARG A 128 -5.10 -23.82 -0.41
C ARG A 128 -4.44 -22.45 -0.39
N ILE A 129 -4.87 -21.62 0.56
CA ILE A 129 -4.16 -20.42 0.97
C ILE A 129 -3.17 -20.84 2.06
N LEU A 130 -1.91 -20.51 1.84
CA LEU A 130 -0.78 -20.84 2.70
C LEU A 130 -0.17 -19.58 3.29
N CYS A 131 0.50 -19.71 4.44
CA CYS A 131 1.31 -18.68 5.08
C CYS A 131 2.80 -19.00 4.87
N ASP A 132 3.63 -18.01 4.55
CA ASP A 132 5.06 -18.19 4.28
C ASP A 132 5.94 -18.37 5.54
N PHE A 133 5.37 -18.18 6.73
CA PHE A 133 6.06 -18.45 7.99
C PHE A 133 6.05 -19.93 8.38
N ASP A 134 7.10 -20.34 9.09
CA ASP A 134 7.20 -21.69 9.66
C ASP A 134 6.04 -21.96 10.64
N PRO A 135 5.39 -23.13 10.57
CA PRO A 135 4.34 -23.52 11.52
C PRO A 135 4.82 -23.43 12.97
N GLY A 136 4.03 -22.79 13.81
CA GLY A 136 4.28 -22.65 15.26
C GLY A 136 5.32 -21.60 15.60
N SER A 137 5.86 -20.90 14.61
CA SER A 137 6.76 -19.77 14.84
C SER A 137 6.04 -18.60 15.54
N PRO A 138 6.73 -17.83 16.39
CA PRO A 138 6.16 -16.63 17.01
C PRO A 138 5.60 -15.64 16.00
N GLU A 139 6.25 -15.49 14.84
CA GLU A 139 5.86 -14.61 13.75
C GLU A 139 4.51 -15.03 13.14
N GLN A 140 4.35 -16.32 12.85
CA GLN A 140 3.10 -16.87 12.35
C GLN A 140 1.96 -16.67 13.36
N MET A 141 2.23 -16.96 14.64
CA MET A 141 1.24 -16.78 15.71
C MET A 141 0.78 -15.33 15.80
N LEU A 142 1.73 -14.38 15.85
CA LEU A 142 1.42 -12.96 15.92
C LEU A 142 0.63 -12.47 14.70
N LEU A 143 0.98 -12.92 13.50
CA LEU A 143 0.27 -12.59 12.27
C LEU A 143 -1.17 -13.10 12.30
N LEU A 144 -1.36 -14.39 12.53
CA LEU A 144 -2.67 -15.04 12.46
C LEU A 144 -3.59 -14.61 13.60
N ASP A 145 -3.08 -14.47 14.82
CA ASP A 145 -3.84 -13.94 15.96
C ASP A 145 -4.24 -12.48 15.74
N GLY A 146 -3.32 -11.67 15.21
CA GLY A 146 -3.57 -10.27 14.91
C GLY A 146 -4.73 -10.11 13.92
N LEU A 147 -4.70 -10.87 12.82
CA LEU A 147 -5.76 -10.90 11.82
C LEU A 147 -7.07 -11.48 12.37
N GLY A 148 -6.99 -12.54 13.19
CA GLY A 148 -8.16 -13.14 13.84
C GLY A 148 -8.87 -12.19 14.79
N ARG A 149 -8.13 -11.45 15.63
CA ARG A 149 -8.68 -10.45 16.55
C ARG A 149 -9.34 -9.26 15.85
N ARG A 150 -8.88 -8.94 14.64
CA ARG A 150 -9.42 -7.86 13.80
C ARG A 150 -10.49 -8.35 12.82
N GLU A 151 -11.01 -9.58 13.04
CA GLU A 151 -12.07 -10.20 12.24
C GLU A 151 -11.77 -10.21 10.73
N ALA A 152 -10.50 -10.45 10.38
CA ALA A 152 -10.09 -10.48 9.00
C ALA A 152 -10.80 -11.60 8.21
N SER A 153 -10.94 -11.41 6.90
CA SER A 153 -11.51 -12.41 6.00
C SER A 153 -10.76 -12.46 4.67
N PHE A 154 -10.79 -13.62 4.01
CA PHE A 154 -10.33 -13.75 2.64
C PHE A 154 -11.49 -13.54 1.67
N ARG A 155 -11.25 -12.82 0.58
CA ARG A 155 -12.19 -12.67 -0.54
C ARG A 155 -11.62 -13.25 -1.82
N LEU A 156 -12.51 -13.75 -2.68
CA LEU A 156 -12.24 -14.15 -4.05
C LEU A 156 -13.15 -13.35 -4.98
N ASP A 157 -12.58 -12.54 -5.88
CA ASP A 157 -13.31 -11.65 -6.82
C ASP A 157 -14.55 -11.00 -6.21
N ASP A 158 -14.32 -10.21 -5.15
CA ASP A 158 -15.32 -9.53 -4.35
C ASP A 158 -16.20 -10.38 -3.41
N GLN A 159 -16.14 -11.70 -3.47
CA GLN A 159 -16.94 -12.57 -2.61
C GLN A 159 -16.13 -13.05 -1.41
N SER A 160 -16.62 -12.83 -0.19
CA SER A 160 -16.00 -13.40 1.01
C SER A 160 -16.03 -14.91 0.95
N LEU A 161 -14.88 -15.53 1.16
CA LEU A 161 -14.77 -16.98 1.21
C LEU A 161 -15.55 -17.51 2.42
N PRO A 162 -16.33 -18.57 2.25
CA PRO A 162 -17.20 -19.08 3.31
C PRO A 162 -16.41 -19.61 4.51
N GLY A 163 -17.08 -19.66 5.66
CA GLY A 163 -16.52 -20.17 6.91
C GLY A 163 -15.55 -19.20 7.60
N GLU A 164 -14.88 -19.72 8.62
CA GLU A 164 -13.97 -18.94 9.47
C GLU A 164 -12.70 -18.52 8.69
N PHE A 165 -12.06 -17.43 9.13
CA PHE A 165 -10.83 -16.92 8.51
C PHE A 165 -9.73 -17.98 8.46
N LEU A 166 -9.48 -18.62 9.60
CA LEU A 166 -8.53 -19.72 9.76
C LEU A 166 -9.27 -21.05 9.70
N GLY A 167 -8.71 -21.99 8.95
CA GLY A 167 -9.05 -23.41 9.06
C GLY A 167 -8.74 -23.94 10.46
N ARG A 168 -9.34 -25.09 10.81
CA ARG A 168 -9.20 -25.70 12.14
C ARG A 168 -7.75 -25.92 12.54
N ASP A 169 -6.92 -26.39 11.62
CA ASP A 169 -5.52 -26.73 11.89
C ASP A 169 -4.64 -25.47 12.03
N ALA A 170 -4.94 -24.41 11.27
CA ALA A 170 -4.26 -23.12 11.38
C ALA A 170 -4.51 -22.40 12.71
N ARG A 171 -5.62 -22.69 13.40
CA ARG A 171 -5.90 -22.16 14.75
C ARG A 171 -4.98 -22.72 15.82
N GLY A 172 -4.43 -23.91 15.61
CA GLY A 172 -3.37 -24.45 16.46
C GLY A 172 -2.00 -23.85 16.14
N HIS A 173 -1.89 -23.09 15.05
CA HIS A 173 -0.64 -22.63 14.44
C HIS A 173 0.29 -23.78 14.01
N ASP A 174 -0.24 -25.00 13.90
CA ASP A 174 0.55 -26.19 13.54
C ASP A 174 0.59 -26.44 12.03
N SER A 175 0.11 -25.48 11.21
CA SER A 175 -0.08 -25.65 9.78
C SER A 175 0.35 -24.42 8.99
N VAL A 176 1.01 -24.67 7.86
CA VAL A 176 1.24 -23.69 6.80
C VAL A 176 -0.08 -23.35 6.10
N VAL A 177 -1.00 -24.32 6.00
CA VAL A 177 -2.29 -24.18 5.33
C VAL A 177 -3.24 -23.41 6.23
N VAL A 178 -3.62 -22.23 5.77
CA VAL A 178 -4.50 -21.30 6.47
C VAL A 178 -5.96 -21.56 6.12
N LYS A 179 -6.27 -21.77 4.83
CA LYS A 179 -7.65 -21.93 4.38
C LYS A 179 -7.75 -22.73 3.08
N ASN A 180 -8.74 -23.61 3.00
CA ASN A 180 -9.08 -24.31 1.75
C ASN A 180 -10.04 -23.47 0.92
N VAL A 181 -9.84 -23.46 -0.40
CA VAL A 181 -10.61 -22.65 -1.34
C VAL A 181 -11.10 -23.54 -2.48
N THR A 182 -12.38 -23.40 -2.83
CA THR A 182 -12.96 -24.05 -4.01
C THR A 182 -13.77 -23.02 -4.77
N PHE A 183 -13.54 -22.92 -6.08
CA PHE A 183 -14.19 -21.95 -6.94
C PHE A 183 -14.29 -22.46 -8.38
N SER A 184 -14.96 -21.69 -9.24
CA SER A 184 -15.08 -22.00 -10.66
C SER A 184 -14.80 -20.77 -11.52
N VAL A 185 -14.02 -20.95 -12.58
CA VAL A 185 -13.75 -19.91 -13.59
C VAL A 185 -14.24 -20.34 -14.97
N ASP A 186 -14.58 -19.39 -15.82
CA ASP A 186 -15.10 -19.69 -17.15
C ASP A 186 -14.01 -20.20 -18.09
N THR A 187 -12.79 -19.63 -18.01
CA THR A 187 -11.62 -20.03 -18.79
C THR A 187 -10.38 -20.11 -17.90
N LYS A 188 -9.36 -20.90 -18.28
CA LYS A 188 -8.12 -20.99 -17.48
C LYS A 188 -7.33 -19.65 -17.46
N GLN A 189 -7.63 -18.74 -18.39
CA GLN A 189 -7.03 -17.41 -18.55
C GLN A 189 -7.84 -16.31 -17.87
N THR A 190 -9.03 -16.64 -17.34
CA THR A 190 -9.83 -15.72 -16.53
C THR A 190 -9.00 -15.33 -15.31
N LYS A 191 -8.80 -14.03 -15.13
CA LYS A 191 -8.12 -13.49 -13.96
C LYS A 191 -9.04 -13.56 -12.76
N PHE A 192 -8.48 -13.93 -11.61
CA PHE A 192 -9.15 -13.86 -10.33
C PHE A 192 -8.20 -13.36 -9.25
N SER A 193 -8.73 -12.64 -8.26
CA SER A 193 -7.97 -12.10 -7.15
C SER A 193 -8.35 -12.81 -5.87
N ILE A 194 -7.35 -13.19 -5.07
CA ILE A 194 -7.53 -13.54 -3.67
C ILE A 194 -6.97 -12.39 -2.83
N GLU A 195 -7.77 -11.92 -1.87
CA GLU A 195 -7.46 -10.71 -1.09
C GLU A 195 -7.74 -10.92 0.40
N VAL A 196 -6.97 -10.24 1.24
CA VAL A 196 -7.21 -10.12 2.68
C VAL A 196 -7.97 -8.83 2.96
N CYS A 197 -9.04 -8.93 3.74
CA CYS A 197 -9.85 -7.81 4.19
C CYS A 197 -9.84 -7.74 5.70
N GLU A 198 -9.80 -6.53 6.25
CA GLU A 198 -9.79 -6.31 7.70
C GLU A 198 -10.51 -5.00 8.04
N GLY A 199 -11.62 -5.10 8.78
CA GLY A 199 -12.44 -3.95 9.14
C GLY A 199 -12.90 -3.12 7.93
N GLU A 200 -12.76 -1.80 8.03
CA GLU A 200 -13.12 -0.85 6.96
C GLU A 200 -11.96 -0.60 5.97
N ASN A 201 -10.81 -1.23 6.16
CA ASN A 201 -9.69 -1.07 5.24
C ASN A 201 -10.04 -1.66 3.87
N ARG A 202 -9.46 -1.05 2.83
CA ARG A 202 -9.54 -1.63 1.49
C ARG A 202 -8.90 -3.03 1.48
N PRO A 203 -9.39 -3.97 0.66
CA PRO A 203 -8.75 -5.26 0.46
C PRO A 203 -7.34 -5.14 -0.09
N TYR A 204 -6.49 -6.11 0.24
CA TYR A 204 -5.16 -6.26 -0.35
C TYR A 204 -4.96 -7.66 -0.90
N GLY A 205 -4.51 -7.74 -2.16
CA GLY A 205 -4.15 -9.01 -2.78
C GLY A 205 -3.06 -9.74 -2.01
N ILE A 206 -3.23 -11.05 -1.87
CA ILE A 206 -2.15 -11.92 -1.38
C ILE A 206 -1.00 -11.99 -2.40
N SER A 207 0.13 -12.56 -2.03
CA SER A 207 1.29 -12.68 -2.93
C SER A 207 0.93 -13.40 -4.23
N GLY A 208 1.28 -12.77 -5.36
CA GLY A 208 0.98 -13.27 -6.71
C GLY A 208 -0.42 -12.94 -7.25
N SER A 209 -1.32 -12.40 -6.42
CA SER A 209 -2.65 -11.95 -6.84
C SER A 209 -2.54 -10.68 -7.70
N PRO A 210 -3.29 -10.54 -8.82
CA PRO A 210 -4.26 -11.48 -9.35
C PRO A 210 -3.62 -12.65 -10.13
N PHE A 211 -4.31 -13.79 -10.11
CA PHE A 211 -3.88 -15.04 -10.73
C PHE A 211 -4.63 -15.34 -12.02
N THR A 212 -4.07 -16.21 -12.85
CA THR A 212 -4.82 -17.03 -13.79
C THR A 212 -4.59 -18.49 -13.46
N VAL A 213 -5.55 -19.34 -13.79
CA VAL A 213 -5.45 -20.78 -13.55
C VAL A 213 -4.31 -21.38 -14.38
N ASP A 214 -4.14 -20.97 -15.64
CA ASP A 214 -3.02 -21.40 -16.47
C ASP A 214 -1.66 -21.07 -15.84
N TRP A 215 -1.51 -19.86 -15.30
CA TRP A 215 -0.26 -19.45 -14.66
C TRP A 215 0.02 -20.31 -13.43
N LEU A 216 -1.00 -20.60 -12.60
CA LEU A 216 -0.84 -21.46 -11.43
C LEU A 216 -0.45 -22.90 -11.81
N VAL A 217 -1.12 -23.48 -12.82
CA VAL A 217 -0.81 -24.81 -13.33
C VAL A 217 0.65 -24.89 -13.78
N GLN A 218 1.10 -23.92 -14.60
CA GLN A 218 2.48 -23.86 -15.11
C GLN A 218 3.50 -23.60 -14.00
N ALA A 219 3.21 -22.66 -13.09
CA ALA A 219 4.13 -22.30 -12.01
C ALA A 219 4.32 -23.44 -10.99
N GLN A 220 3.31 -24.30 -10.84
CA GLN A 220 3.32 -25.45 -9.93
C GLN A 220 3.71 -26.76 -10.63
N GLY A 221 3.88 -26.77 -11.96
CA GLY A 221 4.19 -27.97 -12.73
C GLY A 221 3.07 -29.01 -12.73
N LEU A 222 1.81 -28.59 -12.61
CA LEU A 222 0.66 -29.51 -12.56
C LEU A 222 0.36 -30.16 -13.91
N ASP A 223 0.84 -29.56 -15.01
CA ASP A 223 0.77 -30.10 -16.37
C ASP A 223 2.03 -30.89 -16.79
N ASP A 224 2.98 -31.10 -15.87
CA ASP A 224 4.13 -31.97 -16.10
C ASP A 224 3.70 -33.44 -16.02
N TYR A 225 3.10 -33.94 -17.10
CA TYR A 225 2.85 -35.37 -17.27
C TYR A 225 4.21 -36.09 -17.28
N PHE A 226 4.44 -36.94 -16.28
CA PHE A 226 5.66 -37.76 -16.13
C PHE A 226 6.24 -38.20 -17.48
N GLY A 227 7.41 -37.67 -17.85
CA GLY A 227 8.14 -38.04 -19.09
C GLY A 227 8.57 -36.89 -20.01
N GLY A 228 8.21 -35.64 -19.73
CA GLY A 228 8.78 -34.45 -20.40
C GLY A 228 10.08 -34.01 -19.72
N GLY A 229 11.24 -34.48 -20.20
CA GLY A 229 12.57 -34.28 -19.59
C GLY A 229 12.96 -32.82 -19.31
N TYR A 230 13.92 -32.57 -18.41
CA TYR A 230 15.33 -32.98 -18.55
C TYR A 230 15.93 -33.68 -17.32
#